data_AF-A0A7C6FPA2-F1
#
_entry.id   AF-A0A7C6FPA2-F1
#
_cell.length_a   1.000
_cell.length_b   1.000
_cell.length_c   1.000
_cell.angle_alpha   90.00
_cell.angle_beta   90.00
_cell.angle_gamma   90.00
#
_symmetry.space_group_name_H-M   'P 1'
#
loop_
_entity.id
_entity.type
_entity.pdbx_description
1 polymer ?
#
loop_
_entity_poly.entity_id
_entity_poly.type
_entity_poly.pdbx_seq_one_letter_code
_entity_poly.pdbx_strand_id
1 'polypeptide(L)'
;EAHLAGIPSPRNSSWESEAFLAENAYPDWTEATTISYEIGNPVWNPPVVNVPEARDVVGDIIVSAISGEDIEPLIPSAIQRLVSIEARD
;
A
#
# COMPACT_ATOMS: atom_id res chain seq x y z
N GLU A 1 -9.39 14.34 17.72
CA GLU A 1 -8.16 14.04 16.96
C GLU A 1 -8.19 12.57 16.55
N ALA A 2 -8.00 12.23 15.27
CA ALA A 2 -8.04 10.84 14.81
C ALA A 2 -6.94 9.97 15.46
N HIS A 3 -5.74 10.51 15.63
CA HIS A 3 -4.60 9.78 16.21
C HIS A 3 -4.78 9.44 17.69
N LEU A 4 -5.45 10.28 18.48
CA LEU A 4 -5.82 9.96 19.87
C LEU A 4 -6.81 8.79 19.96
N ALA A 5 -7.58 8.54 18.89
CA ALA A 5 -8.45 7.38 18.76
C ALA A 5 -7.75 6.17 18.11
N GLY A 6 -6.44 6.22 17.90
CA GLY A 6 -5.66 5.16 17.23
C GLY A 6 -5.95 5.05 15.73
N ILE A 7 -6.50 6.09 15.10
CA ILE A 7 -6.80 6.10 13.67
C ILE A 7 -5.62 6.76 12.94
N PRO A 8 -4.90 6.03 12.08
CA PRO A 8 -3.79 6.60 11.32
C PRO A 8 -4.34 7.61 10.29
N SER A 9 -3.66 8.74 10.14
CA SER A 9 -4.04 9.82 9.23
C SER A 9 -2.80 10.53 8.67
N PRO A 10 -2.82 10.96 7.39
CA PRO A 10 -1.67 11.57 6.72
C PRO A 10 -1.35 13.00 7.19
N ARG A 11 -2.06 13.52 8.20
CA ARG A 11 -1.84 14.88 8.70
C ARG A 11 -0.65 14.91 9.67
N ASN A 12 0.52 15.30 9.18
CA ASN A 12 1.75 15.42 9.96
C ASN A 12 1.58 16.21 11.26
N SER A 13 0.93 17.38 11.20
CA SER A 13 0.76 18.25 12.37
C SER A 13 -0.04 17.64 13.52
N SER A 14 -0.79 16.56 13.29
CA SER A 14 -1.49 15.87 14.38
C SER A 14 -0.59 14.89 15.13
N TRP A 15 0.42 14.32 14.47
CA TRP A 15 1.46 13.49 15.10
C TRP A 15 2.44 14.31 15.95
N GLU A 16 2.61 15.59 15.63
CA GLU A 16 3.49 16.52 16.37
C GLU A 16 2.77 17.28 17.49
N SER A 17 1.46 17.06 17.66
CA SER A 17 0.68 17.79 18.65
C SER A 17 1.07 17.40 20.08
N GLU A 18 1.10 18.38 20.99
CA GLU A 18 1.40 18.15 22.40
C GLU A 18 0.48 17.09 23.02
N ALA A 19 -0.80 17.09 22.66
CA ALA A 19 -1.78 16.12 23.13
C ALA A 19 -1.43 14.68 22.71
N PHE A 20 -1.01 14.48 21.46
CA PHE A 20 -0.60 13.15 20.98
C PHE A 20 0.74 12.70 21.60
N LEU A 21 1.72 13.61 21.69
CA LEU A 21 3.03 13.29 22.27
C LEU A 21 2.94 12.95 23.76
N ALA A 22 2.01 13.57 24.50
CA ALA A 22 1.78 13.27 25.90
C ALA A 22 1.16 11.87 26.14
N GLU A 23 0.36 11.39 25.19
CA GLU A 23 -0.45 10.17 25.32
C GLU A 23 -0.21 9.15 24.19
N ASN A 24 1.01 9.07 23.66
CA ASN A 24 1.37 8.06 22.65
C ASN A 24 1.35 6.65 23.28
N ALA A 25 0.16 6.09 23.42
CA ALA A 25 -0.11 4.83 24.10
C ALA A 25 0.51 3.62 23.38
N TYR A 26 0.85 3.77 22.09
CA TYR A 26 1.35 2.71 21.23
C TYR A 26 2.54 3.21 20.38
N PRO A 27 3.73 3.42 20.98
CA PRO A 27 4.88 4.01 20.29
C PRO A 27 5.34 3.20 19.08
N ASP A 28 5.34 1.87 19.16
CA ASP A 28 5.73 0.99 18.04
C ASP A 28 4.77 1.13 16.85
N TRP A 29 3.47 1.26 17.12
CA TRP A 29 2.46 1.49 16.08
C TRP A 29 2.63 2.86 15.43
N THR A 30 2.92 3.88 16.24
CA THR A 30 3.20 5.24 15.79
C THR A 30 4.44 5.28 14.89
N GLU A 31 5.52 4.59 15.29
CA GLU A 31 6.74 4.46 14.48
C GLU A 31 6.45 3.75 13.15
N ALA A 32 5.84 2.56 13.18
CA ALA A 32 5.51 1.80 11.98
C ALA A 32 4.59 2.58 11.02
N THR A 33 3.61 3.30 11.57
CA THR A 33 2.70 4.14 10.79
C THR A 33 3.45 5.30 10.14
N THR A 34 4.34 5.97 10.87
CA THR A 34 5.10 7.11 10.34
C THR A 34 6.07 6.65 9.24
N ILE A 35 6.78 5.54 9.45
CA ILE A 35 7.63 4.92 8.42
C ILE A 35 6.81 4.62 7.15
N SER A 36 5.58 4.11 7.29
CA SER A 36 4.73 3.81 6.14
C SER A 36 4.40 5.04 5.27
N TYR A 37 4.34 6.24 5.88
CA TYR A 37 4.13 7.49 5.15
C TYR A 37 5.39 7.97 4.43
N GLU A 38 6.58 7.68 4.97
CA GLU A 38 7.86 8.03 4.35
C GLU A 38 8.19 7.18 3.13
N ILE A 39 7.88 5.87 3.19
CA ILE A 39 8.19 4.92 2.11
C ILE A 39 7.01 4.67 1.16
N GLY A 40 5.81 5.12 1.55
CA GLY A 40 4.60 4.93 0.77
C GLY A 40 4.63 5.72 -0.53
N ASN A 41 4.06 5.15 -1.59
CA ASN A 41 3.85 5.89 -2.82
C ASN A 41 2.61 6.81 -2.64
N PRO A 42 2.75 8.15 -2.77
CA PRO A 42 1.61 9.06 -2.61
C PRO A 42 0.57 8.92 -3.74
N VAL A 43 0.92 8.23 -4.83
CA VAL A 43 0.01 7.85 -5.90
C VAL A 43 -0.81 6.66 -5.44
N TRP A 44 -1.90 6.96 -4.72
CA TRP A 44 -2.83 5.94 -4.19
C TRP A 44 -3.42 5.05 -5.30
N ASN A 45 -3.66 5.63 -6.49
CA ASN A 45 -4.13 4.92 -7.68
C ASN A 45 -3.24 5.30 -8.88
N PRO A 46 -2.83 4.35 -9.73
CA PRO A 46 -2.15 4.65 -10.99
C PRO A 46 -2.97 5.64 -11.84
N PRO A 47 -2.33 6.50 -12.65
CA PRO A 47 -3.03 7.47 -13.50
C PRO A 47 -3.70 6.83 -14.74
N VAL A 48 -4.13 5.55 -14.70
CA VAL A 48 -4.66 4.80 -15.87
C VAL A 48 -5.61 3.59 -15.55
N VAL A 49 -6.59 3.45 -16.45
CA VAL A 49 -7.46 2.37 -16.99
C VAL A 49 -8.41 1.60 -16.09
N ASN A 50 -7.95 0.48 -15.50
CA ASN A 50 -8.86 -0.55 -15.00
C ASN A 50 -8.24 -1.22 -13.78
N VAL A 51 -8.28 -0.51 -12.64
CA VAL A 51 -7.70 -0.94 -11.35
C VAL A 51 -8.10 -2.38 -10.96
N PRO A 52 -9.35 -2.85 -11.16
CA PRO A 52 -9.70 -4.24 -10.86
C PRO A 52 -8.88 -5.26 -11.66
N GLU A 53 -8.72 -5.05 -12.96
CA GLU A 53 -8.00 -5.97 -13.85
C GLU A 53 -6.52 -6.04 -13.48
N ALA A 54 -5.90 -4.89 -13.14
CA ALA A 54 -4.52 -4.87 -12.66
C ALA A 54 -4.35 -5.61 -11.32
N ARG A 55 -5.33 -5.49 -10.41
CA ARG A 55 -5.33 -6.21 -9.13
C ARG A 55 -5.46 -7.72 -9.31
N ASP A 56 -6.27 -8.17 -10.26
CA ASP A 56 -6.40 -9.60 -10.56
C ASP A 56 -5.07 -10.19 -11.04
N VAL A 57 -4.35 -9.51 -11.93
CA VAL A 57 -3.02 -9.96 -12.42
C VAL A 57 -2.02 -10.13 -11.28
N VAL A 58 -1.94 -9.16 -10.36
CA VAL A 58 -1.05 -9.23 -9.20
C VAL A 58 -1.53 -10.29 -8.21
N GLY A 59 -2.85 -10.40 -8.03
CA GLY A 59 -3.50 -11.39 -7.17
C GLY A 59 -3.17 -12.82 -7.58
N ASP A 60 -3.20 -13.12 -8.88
CA ASP A 60 -2.84 -14.44 -9.42
C ASP A 60 -1.44 -14.86 -8.96
N ILE A 61 -0.44 -13.97 -9.07
CA ILE A 61 0.94 -14.24 -8.65
C ILE A 61 1.02 -14.48 -7.14
N ILE A 62 0.34 -13.66 -6.33
CA ILE A 62 0.31 -13.81 -4.87
C ILE A 62 -0.31 -15.17 -4.48
N VAL A 63 -1.41 -15.57 -5.12
CA VAL A 63 -2.08 -16.85 -4.87
C VAL A 63 -1.17 -18.03 -5.23
N SER A 64 -0.50 -17.98 -6.39
CA SER A 64 0.49 -19.00 -6.79
C SER A 64 1.64 -19.09 -5.78
N ALA A 65 2.18 -17.95 -5.33
CA ALA A 65 3.25 -17.92 -4.32
C ALA A 65 2.81 -18.54 -2.99
N ILE A 66 1.62 -18.17 -2.49
CA ILE A 66 1.05 -18.73 -1.25
C ILE A 66 0.81 -20.24 -1.39
N SER A 67 0.45 -20.69 -2.59
CA SER A 67 0.22 -22.11 -2.90
C SER A 67 1.51 -22.93 -3.07
N GLY A 68 2.69 -22.29 -2.99
CA GLY A 68 4.00 -22.93 -3.11
C GLY A 68 4.42 -23.23 -4.55
N GLU A 69 3.84 -22.56 -5.54
CA GLU A 69 4.22 -22.69 -6.94
C GLU A 69 5.49 -21.90 -7.27
N ASP A 70 6.19 -22.28 -8.34
CA ASP A 70 7.28 -21.49 -8.90
C ASP A 70 6.72 -20.30 -9.67
N ILE A 71 6.90 -19.10 -9.12
CA ILE A 71 6.36 -17.86 -9.68
C ILE A 71 7.29 -17.19 -10.71
N GLU A 72 8.58 -17.53 -10.74
CA GLU A 72 9.54 -16.89 -11.65
C GLU A 72 9.10 -16.98 -13.13
N PRO A 73 8.56 -18.12 -13.62
CA PRO A 73 8.05 -18.22 -14.99
C PRO A 73 6.77 -17.41 -15.24
N LEU A 74 6.01 -17.08 -14.19
CA LEU A 74 4.73 -16.38 -14.28
C LEU A 74 4.91 -14.86 -14.39
N ILE A 75 6.00 -14.32 -13.84
CA ILE A 75 6.28 -12.88 -13.76
C ILE A 75 6.29 -12.20 -15.15
N PRO A 76 6.97 -12.73 -16.19
CA PRO A 76 6.99 -12.07 -17.50
C PRO A 76 5.59 -11.94 -18.12
N SER A 77 4.74 -12.96 -17.94
CA SER A 77 3.36 -12.94 -18.43
C SER A 77 2.51 -11.92 -17.67
N ALA A 78 2.66 -11.84 -16.35
CA ALA A 78 1.99 -10.85 -15.52
C ALA A 78 2.38 -9.41 -15.90
N ILE A 79 3.68 -9.14 -16.12
CA ILE A 79 4.15 -7.83 -16.60
C ILE A 79 3.52 -7.49 -17.95
N GLN A 80 3.51 -8.43 -18.90
CA GLN A 80 2.90 -8.19 -20.21
C GLN A 80 1.40 -7.88 -20.11
N ARG A 81 0.67 -8.56 -19.22
CA ARG A 81 -0.75 -8.28 -18.94
C ARG A 81 -0.93 -6.86 -18.38
N LEU A 82 -0.10 -6.46 -17.41
CA LEU A 82 -0.15 -5.11 -16.81
C LEU A 82 0.13 -4.00 -17.83
N VAL A 83 1.17 -4.14 -18.66
CA VAL A 83 1.48 -3.20 -19.74
C VAL A 83 0.33 -3.11 -20.77
N SER A 84 -0.32 -4.25 -21.04
CA SER A 84 -1.45 -4.27 -21.97
C SER A 84 -2.70 -3.59 -21.40
N ILE A 85 -2.86 -3.54 -20.08
CA ILE A 85 -3.93 -2.77 -19.42
C ILE A 85 -3.66 -1.28 -19.59
N GLU A 86 -2.43 -0.83 -19.35
CA GLU A 86 -2.01 0.58 -19.55
C GLU A 86 -2.24 1.07 -20.99
N ALA A 87 -1.95 0.24 -22.00
CA ALA A 87 -2.08 0.61 -23.41
C ALA A 87 -3.53 0.64 -23.95
N ARG A 88 -4.54 0.36 -23.11
CA ARG A 88 -5.96 0.30 -23.51
C ARG A 88 -6.77 1.54 -23.12
N ASP A 89 -6.16 2.51 -22.45
CA ASP A 89 -6.67 3.89 -22.28
C ASP A 89 -6.13 4.85 -23.33
#